data_AF-A0A9E2GBL4-F1
#
_entry.id   AF-A0A9E2GBL4-F1
#
_cell.length_a   1.000
_cell.length_b   1.000
_cell.length_c   1.000
_cell.angle_alpha   90.00
_cell.angle_beta   90.00
_cell.angle_gamma   90.00
#
_symmetry.space_group_name_H-M   'P 1'
#
loop_
_entity.id
_entity.type
_entity.pdbx_description
1 polymer ?
#
loop_
_entity_poly.entity_id
_entity_poly.type
_entity_poly.pdbx_seq_one_letter_code
_entity_poly.pdbx_strand_id
1 'polypeptide(L)'
;KQQKKELEQEYISLFGGQIYSMKSLYKTNADEILFDELLENVSASLYQVMQQKRSSKAEALVERMYLSSLEYDVLLMSDHGLDEYEADIYFYNDFKLIEYTEIRIKNAYDVKKLLVMIMHVGKKYDLLMKNDLEAEKFITDYQLLDGIDKNYLLEMNEEFISKKALN
;
A
#
# COMPACT_ATOMS: atom_id res chain seq x y z
N LYS A 1 -13.20 1.28 -21.59
CA LYS A 1 -13.85 -0.06 -21.39
C LYS A 1 -12.88 -1.22 -21.69
N GLN A 2 -12.12 -1.19 -22.79
CA GLN A 2 -11.16 -2.25 -23.14
C GLN A 2 -9.96 -2.34 -22.18
N GLN A 3 -9.27 -1.22 -21.91
CA GLN A 3 -8.14 -1.15 -20.97
C GLN A 3 -8.49 -1.64 -19.56
N LYS A 4 -9.71 -1.34 -19.07
CA LYS A 4 -10.20 -1.81 -17.77
C LYS A 4 -10.34 -3.34 -17.73
N LYS A 5 -10.80 -3.96 -18.82
CA LYS A 5 -10.91 -5.42 -18.94
C LYS A 5 -9.55 -6.09 -19.02
N GLU A 6 -8.61 -5.48 -19.73
CA GLU A 6 -7.23 -5.98 -19.84
C GLU A 6 -6.54 -5.96 -18.48
N LEU A 7 -6.65 -4.84 -17.75
CA LEU A 7 -6.14 -4.73 -16.37
C LEU A 7 -6.78 -5.76 -15.44
N GLU A 8 -8.08 -6.01 -15.55
CA GLU A 8 -8.79 -6.99 -14.74
C GLU A 8 -8.36 -8.43 -15.04
N GLN A 9 -8.21 -8.80 -16.32
CA GLN A 9 -7.71 -10.11 -16.72
C GLN A 9 -6.28 -10.34 -16.21
N GLU A 10 -5.44 -9.31 -16.29
CA GLU A 10 -4.08 -9.40 -15.82
C GLU A 10 -3.98 -9.46 -14.30
N TYR A 11 -4.78 -8.68 -13.58
CA TYR A 11 -4.90 -8.78 -12.13
C TYR A 11 -5.27 -10.21 -11.70
N ILE A 12 -6.26 -10.82 -12.36
CA ILE A 12 -6.66 -12.21 -12.11
C ILE A 12 -5.52 -13.17 -12.44
N SER A 13 -4.80 -12.95 -13.55
CA SER A 13 -3.70 -13.81 -13.97
C SER A 13 -2.50 -13.76 -13.03
N LEU A 14 -2.17 -12.57 -12.49
CA LEU A 14 -1.00 -12.37 -11.63
C LEU A 14 -1.29 -12.79 -10.19
N PHE A 15 -2.46 -12.39 -9.67
CA PHE A 15 -2.73 -12.52 -8.24
C PHE A 15 -3.87 -13.48 -7.91
N GLY A 16 -4.82 -13.71 -8.83
CA GLY A 16 -5.94 -14.61 -8.62
C GLY A 16 -6.65 -14.38 -7.28
N GLY A 17 -6.84 -15.45 -6.50
CA GLY A 17 -7.43 -15.40 -5.15
C GLY A 17 -6.46 -14.99 -4.03
N GLN A 18 -5.18 -14.78 -4.32
CA GLN A 18 -4.14 -14.54 -3.31
C GLN A 18 -4.41 -13.27 -2.50
N ILE A 19 -4.82 -12.18 -3.16
CA ILE A 19 -5.08 -10.89 -2.49
C ILE A 19 -6.21 -11.01 -1.47
N TYR A 20 -7.27 -11.74 -1.81
CA TYR A 20 -8.40 -11.96 -0.90
C TYR A 20 -7.94 -12.74 0.34
N SER A 21 -7.22 -13.85 0.14
CA SER A 21 -6.67 -14.66 1.24
C SER A 21 -5.70 -13.86 2.10
N MET A 22 -4.77 -13.14 1.49
CA MET A 22 -3.77 -12.30 2.16
C MET A 22 -4.42 -11.25 3.07
N LYS A 23 -5.41 -10.51 2.57
CA LYS A 23 -6.17 -9.53 3.36
C LYS A 23 -6.92 -10.18 4.53
N SER A 24 -7.51 -11.36 4.31
CA SER A 24 -8.23 -12.09 5.35
C SER A 24 -7.29 -12.53 6.48
N LEU A 25 -6.14 -13.13 6.13
CA LEU A 25 -5.11 -13.55 7.08
C LEU A 25 -4.57 -12.35 7.87
N TYR A 26 -4.26 -11.22 7.21
CA TYR A 26 -3.79 -10.01 7.88
C TYR A 26 -4.81 -9.43 8.88
N LYS A 27 -6.09 -9.44 8.51
CA LYS A 27 -7.17 -8.94 9.39
C LYS A 27 -7.34 -9.82 10.62
N THR A 28 -7.25 -11.13 10.44
CA THR A 28 -7.48 -12.13 11.49
C THR A 28 -6.23 -12.47 12.30
N ASN A 29 -5.05 -12.02 11.85
CA ASN A 29 -3.74 -12.47 12.36
C ASN A 29 -3.63 -14.00 12.35
N ALA A 30 -4.20 -14.65 11.34
CA ALA A 30 -4.16 -16.10 11.21
C ALA A 30 -3.04 -16.52 10.26
N ASP A 31 -2.41 -17.67 10.55
CA ASP A 31 -1.40 -18.34 9.71
C ASP A 31 -0.37 -17.37 9.11
N GLU A 32 0.53 -16.89 9.97
CA GLU A 32 1.57 -15.92 9.60
C GLU A 32 2.49 -16.44 8.49
N ILE A 33 2.71 -17.76 8.43
CA ILE A 33 3.55 -18.40 7.41
C ILE A 33 2.88 -18.26 6.05
N LEU A 34 1.61 -18.68 5.92
CA LEU A 34 0.88 -18.56 4.66
C LEU A 34 0.70 -17.09 4.26
N PHE A 35 0.46 -16.19 5.22
CA PHE A 35 0.40 -14.76 4.94
C PHE A 35 1.70 -14.27 4.31
N ASP A 36 2.84 -14.64 4.88
CA ASP A 36 4.15 -14.22 4.41
C ASP A 36 4.46 -14.78 3.01
N GLU A 37 4.18 -16.06 2.76
CA GLU A 37 4.35 -16.71 1.45
C GLU A 37 3.51 -16.02 0.35
N LEU A 38 2.25 -15.70 0.64
CA LEU A 38 1.38 -14.98 -0.29
C LEU A 38 1.93 -13.59 -0.59
N LEU A 39 2.37 -12.89 0.45
CA LEU A 39 2.90 -11.53 0.34
C LEU A 39 4.21 -11.50 -0.45
N GLU A 40 5.09 -12.49 -0.29
CA GLU A 40 6.30 -12.67 -1.10
C GLU A 40 5.97 -12.88 -2.58
N ASN A 41 5.03 -13.76 -2.90
CA ASN A 41 4.63 -14.01 -4.29
C ASN A 41 4.01 -12.77 -4.96
N VAL A 42 3.13 -12.07 -4.25
CA VAL A 42 2.46 -10.86 -4.75
C VAL A 42 3.48 -9.73 -4.96
N SER A 43 4.37 -9.51 -3.99
CA SER A 43 5.38 -8.45 -4.06
C SER A 43 6.42 -8.71 -5.15
N ALA A 44 6.87 -9.96 -5.33
CA ALA A 44 7.76 -10.34 -6.42
C ALA A 44 7.12 -10.10 -7.80
N SER A 45 5.84 -10.46 -7.96
CA SER A 45 5.11 -10.24 -9.21
C SER A 45 4.93 -8.76 -9.52
N LEU A 46 4.57 -7.93 -8.52
CA LEU A 46 4.47 -6.48 -8.68
C LEU A 46 5.81 -5.85 -9.04
N TYR A 47 6.88 -6.24 -8.36
CA TYR A 47 8.21 -5.71 -8.63
C TYR A 47 8.67 -6.05 -10.06
N GLN A 48 8.36 -7.26 -10.56
CA GLN A 48 8.60 -7.60 -11.98
C GLN A 48 7.81 -6.70 -12.95
N VAL A 49 6.55 -6.36 -12.64
CA VAL A 49 5.77 -5.41 -13.45
C VAL A 49 6.44 -4.03 -13.47
N MET A 50 6.93 -3.56 -12.33
CA MET A 50 7.67 -2.29 -12.23
C MET A 50 8.91 -2.32 -13.12
N GLN A 51 9.74 -3.38 -13.02
CA GLN A 51 10.97 -3.58 -13.80
C GLN A 51 10.76 -3.58 -15.31
N GLN A 52 9.58 -4.00 -15.78
CA GLN A 52 9.21 -3.91 -17.19
C GLN A 52 8.90 -2.48 -17.67
N LYS A 53 9.25 -1.46 -16.86
CA LYS A 53 8.98 -0.02 -17.05
C LYS A 53 7.49 0.27 -17.20
N ARG A 54 6.68 -0.43 -16.41
CA ARG A 54 5.22 -0.28 -16.39
C ARG A 54 4.75 0.25 -15.03
N SER A 55 5.33 1.37 -14.57
CA SER A 55 5.00 1.99 -13.28
C SER A 55 3.50 2.25 -13.12
N SER A 56 2.89 2.95 -14.10
CA SER A 56 1.44 3.22 -14.11
C SER A 56 0.56 1.98 -14.07
N LYS A 57 1.09 0.85 -14.55
CA LYS A 57 0.40 -0.43 -14.48
C LYS A 57 0.53 -1.06 -13.10
N ALA A 58 1.71 -0.99 -12.49
CA ALA A 58 1.92 -1.46 -11.12
C ALA A 58 1.08 -0.64 -10.13
N GLU A 59 1.01 0.68 -10.28
CA GLU A 59 0.12 1.59 -9.53
C GLU A 59 -1.33 1.08 -9.58
N ALA A 60 -1.87 0.97 -10.81
CA ALA A 60 -3.25 0.53 -11.03
C ALA A 60 -3.52 -0.90 -10.49
N LEU A 61 -2.52 -1.79 -10.53
CA LEU A 61 -2.66 -3.13 -9.94
C LEU A 61 -2.72 -3.07 -8.41
N VAL A 62 -1.89 -2.25 -7.75
CA VAL A 62 -1.89 -2.08 -6.29
C VAL A 62 -3.19 -1.44 -5.81
N GLU A 63 -3.69 -0.42 -6.50
CA GLU A 63 -4.98 0.22 -6.19
C GLU A 63 -6.14 -0.78 -6.33
N ARG A 64 -6.10 -1.64 -7.36
CA ARG A 64 -7.11 -2.67 -7.60
C ARG A 64 -7.11 -3.79 -6.55
N MET A 65 -6.08 -3.91 -5.72
CA MET A 65 -6.04 -4.87 -4.60
C MET A 65 -6.96 -4.45 -3.45
N TYR A 66 -7.33 -3.16 -3.35
CA TYR A 66 -8.13 -2.61 -2.26
C TYR A 66 -7.60 -3.03 -0.88
N LEU A 67 -6.31 -2.80 -0.63
CA LEU A 67 -5.63 -3.28 0.58
C LEU A 67 -6.09 -2.55 1.86
N SER A 68 -6.53 -1.31 1.70
CA SER A 68 -7.07 -0.45 2.77
C SER A 68 -8.56 -0.18 2.55
N SER A 69 -9.29 0.05 3.65
CA SER A 69 -10.67 0.58 3.62
C SER A 69 -10.71 2.10 3.51
N LEU A 70 -9.67 2.80 3.94
CA LEU A 70 -9.41 4.20 3.59
C LEU A 70 -8.94 4.24 2.13
N GLU A 71 -9.57 5.08 1.31
CA GLU A 71 -9.21 5.20 -0.11
C GLU A 71 -7.74 5.63 -0.24
N TYR A 72 -7.08 5.15 -1.30
CA TYR A 72 -5.69 5.46 -1.54
C TYR A 72 -5.32 5.38 -3.01
N ASP A 73 -4.38 6.24 -3.40
CA ASP A 73 -3.70 6.23 -4.69
C ASP A 73 -2.20 5.96 -4.49
N VAL A 74 -1.56 5.35 -5.49
CA VAL A 74 -0.12 5.08 -5.49
C VAL A 74 0.52 5.73 -6.71
N LEU A 75 1.61 6.45 -6.51
CA LEU A 75 2.43 7.01 -7.59
C LEU A 75 3.82 6.37 -7.56
N LEU A 76 4.27 5.80 -8.69
CA LEU A 76 5.56 5.14 -8.85
C LEU A 76 6.40 5.88 -9.88
N MET A 77 7.51 6.45 -9.43
CA MET A 77 8.48 7.15 -10.25
C MET A 77 9.74 6.30 -10.38
N SER A 78 10.21 6.05 -11.60
CA SER A 78 11.49 5.36 -11.79
C SER A 78 12.64 6.35 -11.66
N ASP A 79 13.58 6.08 -10.77
CA ASP A 79 14.84 6.82 -10.70
C ASP A 79 15.86 6.19 -11.66
N HIS A 80 16.00 6.81 -12.84
CA HIS A 80 16.94 6.36 -13.87
C HIS A 80 18.41 6.44 -13.45
N GLY A 81 18.75 7.15 -12.37
CA GLY A 81 20.12 7.27 -11.87
C GLY A 81 20.53 6.15 -10.91
N LEU A 82 19.57 5.52 -10.24
CA LEU A 82 19.82 4.56 -9.15
C LEU A 82 19.32 3.14 -9.44
N ASP A 83 18.64 2.91 -10.57
CA ASP A 83 17.93 1.64 -10.86
C ASP A 83 16.92 1.29 -9.74
N GLU A 84 16.34 2.31 -9.13
CA GLU A 84 15.36 2.24 -8.04
C GLU A 84 14.03 2.87 -8.46
N TYR A 85 13.01 2.64 -7.64
CA TYR A 85 11.73 3.34 -7.75
C TYR A 85 11.50 4.16 -6.50
N GLU A 86 10.83 5.29 -6.68
CA GLU A 86 10.26 6.09 -5.61
C GLU A 86 8.74 5.91 -5.64
N ALA A 87 8.15 5.70 -4.47
CA ALA A 87 6.73 5.54 -4.30
C ALA A 87 6.16 6.60 -3.36
N ASP A 88 5.08 7.23 -3.80
CA ASP A 88 4.24 8.04 -2.95
C ASP A 88 2.88 7.36 -2.78
N ILE A 89 2.34 7.40 -1.56
CA ILE A 89 1.01 6.88 -1.26
C ILE A 89 0.18 7.99 -0.64
N TYR A 90 -0.98 8.19 -1.23
CA TYR A 90 -1.94 9.22 -0.86
C TYR A 90 -3.17 8.55 -0.31
N PHE A 91 -3.38 8.58 1.01
CA PHE A 91 -4.62 8.12 1.63
C PHE A 91 -5.59 9.27 1.79
N TYR A 92 -6.86 9.08 1.50
CA TYR A 92 -7.82 10.17 1.54
C TYR A 92 -9.24 9.72 1.88
N ASN A 93 -10.00 10.67 2.40
CA ASN A 93 -11.45 10.61 2.56
C ASN A 93 -12.07 11.96 2.17
N ASP A 94 -13.36 12.15 2.43
CA ASP A 94 -14.07 13.39 2.09
C ASP A 94 -13.53 14.65 2.81
N PHE A 95 -12.71 14.50 3.85
CA PHE A 95 -12.25 15.59 4.71
C PHE A 95 -10.76 15.87 4.63
N LYS A 96 -9.93 14.85 4.42
CA LYS A 96 -8.47 14.92 4.59
C LYS A 96 -7.73 14.06 3.57
N LEU A 97 -6.53 14.55 3.22
CA LEU A 97 -5.48 13.85 2.50
C LEU A 97 -4.31 13.60 3.45
N ILE A 98 -3.76 12.38 3.43
CA ILE A 98 -2.62 11.94 4.23
C ILE A 98 -1.60 11.36 3.26
N GLU A 99 -0.39 11.90 3.28
CA GLU A 99 0.65 11.61 2.30
C GLU A 99 1.81 10.87 2.97
N TYR A 100 2.27 9.79 2.35
CA TYR A 100 3.52 9.12 2.65
C TYR A 100 4.36 9.11 1.38
N THR A 101 5.37 9.98 1.32
CA THR A 101 6.14 10.23 0.10
C THR A 101 7.58 9.75 0.19
N GLU A 102 8.26 9.71 -0.94
CA GLU A 102 9.69 9.41 -1.07
C GLU A 102 10.08 7.99 -0.58
N ILE A 103 9.15 7.03 -0.69
CA ILE A 103 9.40 5.64 -0.28
C ILE A 103 10.27 4.97 -1.33
N ARG A 104 11.49 4.58 -0.95
CA ARG A 104 12.43 3.91 -1.87
C ARG A 104 12.08 2.43 -2.02
N ILE A 105 11.99 1.97 -3.27
CA ILE A 105 11.74 0.58 -3.64
C ILE A 105 12.91 0.09 -4.49
N LYS A 106 13.74 -0.76 -3.90
CA LYS A 106 14.95 -1.32 -4.53
C LYS A 106 14.72 -2.75 -4.99
N ASN A 107 13.83 -3.47 -4.33
CA ASN A 107 13.59 -4.88 -4.58
C ASN A 107 12.15 -5.28 -4.20
N ALA A 108 11.80 -6.56 -4.42
CA ALA A 108 10.49 -7.10 -4.07
C ALA A 108 10.18 -7.04 -2.57
N TYR A 109 11.20 -7.11 -1.70
CA TYR A 109 11.00 -6.99 -0.26
C TYR A 109 10.54 -5.57 0.13
N ASP A 110 10.97 -4.53 -0.57
CA ASP A 110 10.45 -3.17 -0.33
C ASP A 110 8.99 -3.03 -0.79
N VAL A 111 8.61 -3.68 -1.89
CA VAL A 111 7.20 -3.80 -2.29
C VAL A 111 6.39 -4.53 -1.21
N LYS A 112 6.92 -5.61 -0.63
CA LYS A 112 6.31 -6.33 0.49
C LYS A 112 6.01 -5.37 1.66
N LYS A 113 6.96 -4.52 2.04
CA LYS A 113 6.77 -3.48 3.08
C LYS A 113 5.67 -2.48 2.71
N LEU A 114 5.67 -1.98 1.48
CA LEU A 114 4.66 -1.05 0.97
C LEU A 114 3.24 -1.62 1.12
N LEU A 115 3.02 -2.88 0.71
CA LEU A 115 1.71 -3.52 0.80
C LEU A 115 1.25 -3.70 2.26
N VAL A 116 2.17 -4.07 3.16
CA VAL A 116 1.88 -4.19 4.61
C VAL A 116 1.51 -2.84 5.20
N MET A 117 2.21 -1.76 4.81
CA MET A 117 1.88 -0.42 5.24
C MET A 117 0.45 -0.03 4.85
N ILE A 118 0.05 -0.27 3.60
CA ILE A 118 -1.31 0.03 3.14
C ILE A 118 -2.36 -0.76 3.92
N MET A 119 -2.16 -2.07 4.10
CA MET A 119 -3.07 -2.90 4.91
C MET A 119 -3.12 -2.44 6.37
N HIS A 120 -2.00 -2.01 6.93
CA HIS A 120 -1.90 -1.52 8.30
C HIS A 120 -2.73 -0.25 8.50
N VAL A 121 -2.56 0.74 7.61
CA VAL A 121 -3.32 1.99 7.62
C VAL A 121 -4.82 1.69 7.55
N GLY A 122 -5.26 0.80 6.64
CA GLY A 122 -6.67 0.40 6.56
C GLY A 122 -7.20 -0.26 7.84
N LYS A 123 -6.42 -1.15 8.46
CA LYS A 123 -6.79 -1.80 9.73
C LYS A 123 -6.90 -0.79 10.88
N LYS A 124 -6.01 0.21 10.92
CA LYS A 124 -6.07 1.31 11.90
C LYS A 124 -7.26 2.21 11.66
N TYR A 125 -7.52 2.58 10.42
CA TYR A 125 -8.70 3.36 10.04
C TYR A 125 -9.99 2.66 10.47
N ASP A 126 -10.15 1.38 10.15
CA ASP A 126 -11.30 0.56 10.58
C ASP A 126 -11.49 0.53 12.10
N LEU A 127 -10.39 0.54 12.87
CA LEU A 127 -10.44 0.55 14.32
C LEU A 127 -10.86 1.92 14.85
N LEU A 128 -10.34 3.00 14.28
CA LEU A 128 -10.70 4.37 14.66
C LEU A 128 -12.17 4.65 14.39
N MET A 129 -12.67 4.31 13.19
CA MET A 129 -14.07 4.53 12.81
C MET A 129 -15.07 3.78 13.73
N LYS A 130 -14.64 2.70 14.39
CA LYS A 130 -15.47 1.96 15.34
C LYS A 130 -15.51 2.58 16.74
N ASN A 131 -14.46 3.31 17.12
CA ASN A 131 -14.24 3.76 18.49
C ASN A 131 -14.45 5.27 18.66
N ASP A 132 -14.36 6.05 17.59
CA ASP A 132 -14.56 7.50 17.61
C ASP A 132 -15.39 7.95 16.40
N LEU A 133 -16.51 8.62 16.69
CA LEU A 133 -17.47 9.13 15.70
C LEU A 133 -16.94 10.34 14.92
N GLU A 134 -15.93 11.04 15.44
CA GLU A 134 -15.33 12.20 14.77
C GLU A 134 -13.99 11.88 14.10
N ALA A 135 -13.48 10.65 14.26
CA ALA A 135 -12.17 10.26 13.74
C ALA A 135 -12.03 10.47 12.23
N GLU A 136 -13.11 10.37 11.46
CA GLU A 136 -13.08 10.60 10.02
C GLU A 136 -12.66 12.03 9.67
N LYS A 137 -13.13 13.03 10.43
CA LYS A 137 -12.83 14.45 10.20
C LYS A 137 -11.45 14.86 10.70
N PHE A 138 -10.97 14.17 11.74
CA PHE A 138 -9.72 14.46 12.43
C PHE A 138 -8.67 13.36 12.24
N ILE A 139 -8.73 12.63 11.11
CA ILE A 139 -7.87 11.47 10.87
C ILE A 139 -6.37 11.81 10.92
N THR A 140 -5.99 13.04 10.58
CA THR A 140 -4.62 13.56 10.63
C THR A 140 -4.05 13.73 12.05
N ASP A 141 -4.90 13.67 13.06
CA ASP A 141 -4.50 13.76 14.47
C ASP A 141 -4.05 12.40 15.02
N TYR A 142 -4.37 11.32 14.30
CA TYR A 142 -4.01 9.95 14.65
C TYR A 142 -2.69 9.51 14.01
N GLN A 143 -1.92 8.71 14.75
CA GLN A 143 -0.70 8.07 14.24
C GLN A 143 -1.06 6.76 13.54
N LEU A 144 -1.25 6.82 12.21
CA LEU A 144 -1.75 5.67 11.43
C LEU A 144 -0.72 4.57 11.20
N LEU A 145 0.57 4.84 11.39
CA LEU A 145 1.63 3.83 11.32
C LEU A 145 1.97 3.21 12.69
N ASP A 146 1.31 3.62 13.77
CA ASP A 146 1.65 3.13 15.10
C ASP A 146 1.43 1.63 15.28
N GLY A 147 2.47 0.92 15.69
CA GLY A 147 2.39 -0.52 15.94
C GLY A 147 2.43 -1.39 14.68
N ILE A 148 2.79 -0.82 13.53
CA ILE A 148 3.36 -1.61 12.44
C ILE A 148 4.73 -2.14 12.90
N ASP A 149 5.10 -3.36 12.50
CA ASP A 149 6.42 -3.88 12.82
C ASP A 149 7.49 -2.98 12.16
N LYS A 150 8.42 -2.48 12.98
CA LYS A 150 9.48 -1.54 12.57
C LYS A 150 10.40 -2.14 11.51
N ASN A 151 10.48 -3.46 11.40
CA ASN A 151 11.18 -4.12 10.29
C ASN A 151 10.57 -3.77 8.92
N TYR A 152 9.30 -3.34 8.88
CA TYR A 152 8.64 -2.82 7.67
C TYR A 152 8.79 -1.30 7.50
N LEU A 153 9.29 -0.56 8.49
CA LEU A 153 9.48 0.90 8.45
C LEU A 153 10.94 1.33 8.28
N LEU A 154 11.90 0.44 8.55
CA LEU A 154 13.33 0.70 8.40
C LEU A 154 13.64 0.96 6.91
N GLU A 155 13.65 2.26 6.57
CA GLU A 155 14.01 2.97 5.33
C GLU A 155 13.02 4.09 4.96
N MET A 156 11.91 4.26 5.69
CA MET A 156 11.12 5.48 5.65
C MET A 156 11.76 6.50 6.60
N ASN A 157 12.36 7.57 6.07
CA ASN A 157 12.93 8.62 6.90
C ASN A 157 11.85 9.17 7.86
N GLU A 158 12.07 9.05 9.17
CA GLU A 158 11.17 9.60 10.20
C GLU A 158 11.00 11.13 10.05
N GLU A 159 11.93 11.82 9.38
CA GLU A 159 11.85 13.26 9.03
C GLU A 159 10.88 13.60 7.89
N PHE A 160 10.44 12.61 7.07
CA PHE A 160 9.55 12.83 5.93
C PHE A 160 8.07 12.55 6.22
N ILE A 161 7.70 12.32 7.49
CA ILE A 161 6.34 12.58 7.99
C ILE A 161 6.13 14.10 8.08
N SER A 162 6.42 14.79 6.98
CA SER A 162 6.10 16.19 6.77
C SER A 162 4.59 16.24 6.53
N LYS A 163 3.85 16.40 7.63
CA LYS A 163 2.45 16.86 7.61
C LYS A 163 2.35 18.11 6.72
N LYS A 164 1.99 17.94 5.46
CA LYS A 164 1.34 19.00 4.67
C LYS A 164 -0.14 18.73 4.67
N ALA A 165 -0.82 19.20 5.71
CA ALA A 165 -2.24 19.43 5.61
C ALA A 165 -2.45 20.59 4.62
N LEU A 166 -2.76 20.28 3.36
CA LEU A 166 -3.31 21.27 2.46
C LEU A 166 -4.73 21.60 2.95
N ASN A 167 -4.93 22.85 3.35
CA ASN A 167 -6.25 23.42 3.63
C ASN A 167 -6.96 23.79 2.33
#